data_AF-K2C5A6-F1
#
_entry.id   AF-K2C5A6-F1
#
_cell.length_a   1.000
_cell.length_b   1.000
_cell.length_c   1.000
_cell.angle_alpha   90.00
_cell.angle_beta   90.00
_cell.angle_gamma   90.00
#
_symmetry.space_group_name_H-M   'P 1'
#
loop_
_entity.id
_entity.type
_entity.pdbx_description
1 polymer ?
#
loop_
_entity_poly.entity_id
_entity_poly.type
_entity_poly.pdbx_seq_one_letter_code
_entity_poly.pdbx_strand_id
1 'polypeptide(L)'
;MTGRLFSLMMPRYKFIAALLFQLVLLTGAEAADVYTLFNYHDKSEVHLIFSTWSPANPFGKLFSAHPVKAFHIDELNRFRLAFFNQTDDFKPMSRRLHRQVFDGLPVLADKGLDGHAQHQDQRDLIRPDQSGRPVFRSRGAPFSPGPGFMVTPQVAQQSLVPGEVYVLKDKNWYEIPNGSWYQTWLTGGANNSASYMLACDFWEEQTEKVCESVWSGFPALRTDEQTIGEYTNYRLRRVEVDGAMELPASSPGIITQMDLPSKVAVFQYGAPASNSFKTLMYSWSGDAPGTLYAENQRLNCDTIFESQHEQARFPALLDEKRLIVMGTDLLHRWLKAQGLQHENAECTFCVLVPARNNAHALFVYSAPDNMLYRFFIDEVATMDMEKPQITNLAFAPAAITKDNEGNLILGGFSVWPLSMSDDEDLLMSVEAIDLAPKTPGTDKVKGTITLAQQYYFNIYRASPESIEPVWLGRLNIGRHFYQCEFVVANQPESLNNDVRELISLARQTGNSLSAPKRLSELSQPGQFVAPEQVFMAVSK
;
A
#
# COMPACT_ATOMS: atom_id res chain seq x y z
N MET A 1 -47.06 58.37 -46.22
CA MET A 1 -45.61 58.39 -46.49
C MET A 1 -44.91 58.90 -45.24
N THR A 2 -43.87 58.19 -44.79
CA THR A 2 -42.93 58.51 -43.67
C THR A 2 -43.59 58.69 -42.28
N GLY A 3 -43.14 58.07 -41.19
CA GLY A 3 -41.76 57.69 -40.88
C GLY A 3 -41.63 56.56 -39.86
N ARG A 4 -40.48 55.90 -40.00
CA ARG A 4 -39.81 55.01 -39.05
C ARG A 4 -39.42 55.79 -37.80
N LEU A 5 -39.53 55.15 -36.64
CA LEU A 5 -38.51 55.19 -35.57
C LEU A 5 -39.00 54.30 -34.43
N PHE A 6 -38.78 53.00 -34.53
CA PHE A 6 -38.56 52.13 -33.37
C PHE A 6 -37.97 50.81 -33.85
N SER A 7 -37.12 50.23 -33.00
CA SER A 7 -36.53 48.89 -33.13
C SER A 7 -35.31 48.78 -34.04
N LEU A 8 -34.23 49.45 -33.61
CA LEU A 8 -32.88 49.10 -34.03
C LEU A 8 -31.95 49.08 -32.81
N MET A 9 -32.32 48.35 -31.75
CA MET A 9 -31.40 48.09 -30.64
C MET A 9 -31.80 47.00 -29.63
N MET A 10 -32.54 45.95 -30.01
CA MET A 10 -32.84 44.84 -29.05
C MET A 10 -32.95 43.45 -29.69
N PRO A 11 -31.88 42.94 -30.33
CA PRO A 11 -31.62 41.50 -30.19
C PRO A 11 -30.16 41.17 -29.83
N ARG A 12 -29.22 42.11 -29.93
CA ARG A 12 -27.80 41.83 -29.68
C ARG A 12 -27.45 41.65 -28.21
N TYR A 13 -28.11 42.37 -27.29
CA TYR A 13 -27.84 42.22 -25.85
C TYR A 13 -28.38 40.92 -25.25
N LYS A 14 -29.48 40.36 -25.78
CA LYS A 14 -30.00 39.06 -25.29
C LYS A 14 -29.17 37.89 -25.77
N PHE A 15 -28.63 37.96 -26.99
CA PHE A 15 -27.71 36.95 -27.51
C PHE A 15 -26.34 37.04 -26.84
N ILE A 16 -25.81 38.24 -26.62
CA ILE A 16 -24.54 38.44 -25.88
C ILE A 16 -24.69 38.06 -24.42
N ALA A 17 -25.81 38.37 -23.75
CA ALA A 17 -26.07 37.94 -22.38
C ALA A 17 -26.30 36.43 -22.28
N ALA A 18 -27.01 35.79 -23.22
CA ALA A 18 -27.16 34.34 -23.24
C ALA A 18 -25.84 33.62 -23.57
N LEU A 19 -24.99 34.20 -24.43
CA LEU A 19 -23.65 33.70 -24.74
C LEU A 19 -22.68 33.94 -23.58
N LEU A 20 -22.75 35.08 -22.86
CA LEU A 20 -22.00 35.33 -21.63
C LEU A 20 -22.49 34.47 -20.47
N PHE A 21 -23.79 34.19 -20.36
CA PHE A 21 -24.34 33.29 -19.34
C PHE A 21 -24.04 31.83 -19.67
N GLN A 22 -24.02 31.44 -20.96
CA GLN A 22 -23.47 30.15 -21.40
C GLN A 22 -21.96 30.09 -21.21
N LEU A 23 -21.19 31.17 -21.44
CA LEU A 23 -19.75 31.23 -21.18
C LEU A 23 -19.43 31.22 -19.69
N VAL A 24 -20.30 31.73 -18.82
CA VAL A 24 -20.19 31.66 -17.35
C VAL A 24 -20.70 30.31 -16.80
N LEU A 25 -21.59 29.62 -17.51
CA LEU A 25 -21.96 28.23 -17.24
C LEU A 25 -21.01 27.21 -17.91
N LEU A 26 -20.15 27.67 -18.84
CA LEU A 26 -19.10 26.94 -19.55
C LEU A 26 -17.70 27.44 -19.18
N THR A 27 -17.54 28.29 -18.15
CA THR A 27 -16.28 28.35 -17.41
C THR A 27 -16.21 27.02 -16.70
N GLY A 28 -15.66 26.03 -17.40
CA GLY A 28 -15.33 24.75 -16.83
C GLY A 28 -14.56 25.02 -15.55
N ALA A 29 -15.01 24.38 -14.48
CA ALA A 29 -14.16 23.85 -13.43
C ALA A 29 -12.68 24.00 -13.82
N GLU A 30 -11.99 24.98 -13.22
CA GLU A 30 -10.55 25.11 -13.36
C GLU A 30 -9.97 23.86 -12.69
N ALA A 31 -9.82 22.78 -13.45
CA ALA A 31 -9.24 21.56 -12.95
C ALA A 31 -7.83 21.89 -12.45
N ALA A 32 -7.64 21.73 -11.15
CA ALA A 32 -6.38 21.98 -10.49
C ALA A 32 -5.29 21.02 -11.02
N ASP A 33 -4.03 21.44 -10.86
CA ASP A 33 -2.88 20.69 -11.37
C ASP A 33 -2.79 19.33 -10.67
N VAL A 34 -2.63 18.26 -11.45
CA VAL A 34 -2.50 16.89 -10.93
C VAL A 34 -1.05 16.47 -10.91
N TYR A 35 -0.53 16.26 -9.71
CA TYR A 35 0.81 15.78 -9.45
C TYR A 35 0.78 14.30 -9.09
N THR A 36 1.77 13.56 -9.56
CA THR A 36 1.92 12.13 -9.27
C THR A 36 3.31 11.88 -8.71
N LEU A 37 3.38 11.13 -7.63
CA LEU A 37 4.61 10.62 -7.06
C LEU A 37 4.74 9.13 -7.43
N PHE A 38 5.80 8.79 -8.14
CA PHE A 38 6.21 7.41 -8.40
C PHE A 38 7.21 6.97 -7.34
N ASN A 39 6.83 5.97 -6.57
CA ASN A 39 7.65 5.44 -5.48
C ASN A 39 8.40 4.19 -5.95
N TYR A 40 9.72 4.27 -5.95
CA TYR A 40 10.63 3.16 -6.22
C TYR A 40 11.26 2.69 -4.91
N HIS A 41 11.91 1.52 -4.94
CA HIS A 41 12.56 0.93 -3.77
C HIS A 41 13.52 1.90 -3.03
N ASP A 42 14.27 2.72 -3.77
CA ASP A 42 15.35 3.57 -3.25
C ASP A 42 15.05 5.07 -3.29
N LYS A 43 14.02 5.50 -4.04
CA LYS A 43 13.68 6.92 -4.23
C LYS A 43 12.21 7.11 -4.61
N SER A 44 11.72 8.33 -4.42
CA SER A 44 10.47 8.82 -4.99
C SER A 44 10.73 9.90 -6.03
N GLU A 45 9.94 9.92 -7.10
CA GLU A 45 10.00 10.97 -8.14
C GLU A 45 8.64 11.64 -8.29
N VAL A 46 8.60 12.97 -8.22
CA VAL A 46 7.36 13.75 -8.35
C VAL A 46 7.28 14.36 -9.74
N HIS A 47 6.12 14.20 -10.38
CA HIS A 47 5.82 14.65 -11.72
C HIS A 47 4.54 15.48 -11.74
N LEU A 48 4.47 16.48 -12.61
CA LEU A 48 3.21 17.10 -13.00
C LEU A 48 2.65 16.32 -14.20
N ILE A 49 1.42 15.83 -14.12
CA ILE A 49 0.81 15.01 -15.19
C ILE A 49 -0.25 15.79 -15.96
N PHE A 50 -0.97 16.69 -15.29
CA PHE A 50 -2.03 17.47 -15.91
C PHE A 50 -2.06 18.88 -15.30
N SER A 51 -2.26 19.89 -16.15
CA SER A 51 -2.42 21.28 -15.75
C SER A 51 -3.40 21.98 -16.68
N THR A 52 -4.24 22.85 -16.13
CA THR A 52 -5.16 23.70 -16.91
C THR A 52 -4.51 24.99 -17.44
N TRP A 53 -3.34 25.36 -16.92
CA TRP A 53 -2.72 26.67 -17.13
C TRP A 53 -1.67 26.70 -18.25
N SER A 54 -1.33 25.56 -18.88
CA SER A 54 -0.27 25.49 -19.91
C SER A 54 -0.64 24.59 -21.09
N PRO A 55 -0.29 24.95 -22.35
CA PRO A 55 -0.60 24.10 -23.49
C PRO A 55 0.25 22.82 -23.49
N ALA A 56 -0.44 21.69 -23.27
CA ALA A 56 -0.18 20.35 -23.80
C ALA A 56 1.13 19.61 -23.46
N ASN A 57 2.03 20.12 -22.61
CA ASN A 57 3.13 19.31 -22.07
C ASN A 57 3.50 19.74 -20.64
N PRO A 58 3.12 18.98 -19.61
CA PRO A 58 3.51 19.30 -18.24
C PRO A 58 5.02 19.12 -18.07
N PHE A 59 5.64 20.00 -17.27
CA PHE A 59 7.02 19.88 -16.82
C PHE A 59 7.25 18.46 -16.28
N GLY A 60 8.14 17.68 -16.91
CA GLY A 60 8.34 16.25 -16.63
C GLY A 60 8.59 15.91 -15.16
N LYS A 61 9.82 15.53 -14.81
CA LYS A 61 10.19 15.30 -13.41
C LYS A 61 10.43 16.64 -12.70
N LEU A 62 9.77 16.88 -11.57
CA LEU A 62 9.93 18.10 -10.78
C LEU A 62 11.09 17.99 -9.78
N PHE A 63 11.09 16.94 -8.96
CA PHE A 63 12.14 16.67 -7.97
C PHE A 63 12.15 15.19 -7.57
N SER A 64 13.17 14.80 -6.81
CA SER A 64 13.26 13.47 -6.19
C SER A 64 13.29 13.59 -4.68
N ALA A 65 12.72 12.61 -3.99
CA ALA A 65 12.73 12.50 -2.54
C ALA A 65 13.08 11.06 -2.10
N HIS A 66 13.19 10.84 -0.80
CA HIS A 66 13.27 9.49 -0.23
C HIS A 66 11.91 8.77 -0.41
N PRO A 67 11.87 7.42 -0.35
CA PRO A 67 10.61 6.67 -0.44
C PRO A 67 9.56 7.12 0.57
N VAL A 68 8.33 7.34 0.10
CA VAL A 68 7.23 7.86 0.93
C VAL A 68 6.13 6.83 1.15
N LYS A 69 5.19 7.16 2.04
CA LYS A 69 3.98 6.39 2.40
C LYS A 69 2.68 7.18 2.19
N ALA A 70 2.77 8.49 2.05
CA ALA A 70 1.70 9.33 1.54
C ALA A 70 2.28 10.59 0.88
N PHE A 71 1.51 11.16 -0.05
CA PHE A 71 1.85 12.36 -0.78
C PHE A 71 0.62 13.25 -0.94
N HIS A 72 0.78 14.53 -0.65
CA HIS A 72 -0.26 15.53 -0.90
C HIS A 72 0.33 16.93 -1.11
N ILE A 73 -0.56 17.86 -1.47
CA ILE A 73 -0.24 19.27 -1.64
C ILE A 73 -1.12 20.05 -0.66
N ASP A 74 -0.51 20.90 0.16
CA ASP A 74 -1.26 21.73 1.09
C ASP A 74 -1.83 22.99 0.42
N GLU A 75 -2.60 23.78 1.18
CA GLU A 75 -3.26 24.99 0.66
C GLU A 75 -2.30 26.08 0.18
N LEU A 76 -1.04 26.02 0.61
CA LEU A 76 0.00 26.95 0.22
C LEU A 76 0.79 26.40 -0.98
N ASN A 77 0.27 25.38 -1.67
CA ASN A 77 0.90 24.67 -2.77
C ASN A 77 2.29 24.09 -2.40
N ARG A 78 2.46 23.67 -1.14
CA ARG A 78 3.67 22.97 -0.68
C ARG A 78 3.44 21.47 -0.78
N PHE A 79 4.43 20.75 -1.28
CA PHE A 79 4.41 19.30 -1.31
C PHE A 79 4.71 18.75 0.07
N ARG A 80 3.94 17.75 0.47
CA ARG A 80 4.00 17.16 1.80
C ARG A 80 4.11 15.65 1.67
N LEU A 81 5.23 15.13 2.15
CA LEU A 81 5.67 13.77 1.92
C LEU A 81 5.80 13.08 3.27
N ALA A 82 4.95 12.08 3.53
CA ALA A 82 5.02 11.29 4.75
C ALA A 82 5.87 10.03 4.55
N PHE A 83 6.71 9.67 5.50
CA PHE A 83 7.63 8.54 5.40
C PHE A 83 7.82 7.87 6.76
N PHE A 84 8.27 6.61 6.74
CA PHE A 84 8.62 5.89 7.97
C PHE A 84 10.07 6.17 8.32
N ASN A 85 10.30 6.54 9.58
CA ASN A 85 11.61 6.77 10.13
C ASN A 85 11.90 5.67 11.16
N GLN A 86 12.66 4.66 10.72
CA GLN A 86 13.15 3.61 11.60
C GLN A 86 14.34 4.14 12.40
N THR A 87 14.16 4.28 13.71
CA THR A 87 15.17 4.88 14.59
C THR A 87 15.73 3.90 15.62
N ASP A 88 14.96 2.88 16.01
CA ASP A 88 15.33 1.97 17.09
C ASP A 88 15.36 0.50 16.64
N ASP A 89 16.26 -0.29 17.23
CA ASP A 89 16.23 -1.76 17.15
C ASP A 89 15.15 -2.35 18.07
N PHE A 90 14.74 -3.59 17.79
CA PHE A 90 13.88 -4.36 18.70
C PHE A 90 14.54 -4.53 20.08
N LYS A 91 13.78 -4.20 21.13
CA LYS A 91 14.21 -4.22 22.53
C LYS A 91 13.29 -5.11 23.36
N PRO A 92 13.79 -5.85 24.37
CA PRO A 92 12.95 -6.69 25.21
C PRO A 92 11.87 -5.87 25.92
N MET A 93 10.62 -6.31 25.82
CA MET A 93 9.50 -5.67 26.51
C MET A 93 9.56 -5.92 28.03
N SER A 94 9.14 -4.93 28.81
CA SER A 94 8.96 -5.08 30.26
C SER A 94 7.64 -5.77 30.66
N ARG A 95 6.82 -6.20 29.68
CA ARG A 95 5.51 -6.80 29.93
C ARG A 95 5.59 -8.23 30.48
N ARG A 96 4.54 -8.70 31.15
CA ARG A 96 4.35 -10.12 31.46
C ARG A 96 3.62 -10.82 30.31
N LEU A 97 3.88 -12.11 30.15
CA LEU A 97 3.30 -12.96 29.12
C LEU A 97 2.12 -13.73 29.70
N HIS A 98 1.05 -13.86 28.93
CA HIS A 98 -0.10 -14.66 29.33
C HIS A 98 -0.18 -15.91 28.46
N ARG A 99 -0.29 -17.08 29.10
CA ARG A 99 -0.27 -18.38 28.44
C ARG A 99 -1.34 -19.30 28.97
N GLN A 100 -1.86 -20.16 28.09
CA GLN A 100 -2.74 -21.24 28.47
C GLN A 100 -1.93 -22.52 28.66
N VAL A 101 -2.10 -23.16 29.81
CA VAL A 101 -1.36 -24.37 30.18
C VAL A 101 -2.33 -25.55 30.27
N PHE A 102 -1.84 -26.70 29.81
CA PHE A 102 -2.52 -27.98 29.99
C PHE A 102 -2.27 -28.48 31.42
N ASP A 103 -3.08 -28.04 32.38
CA ASP A 103 -2.97 -28.55 33.74
C ASP A 103 -3.53 -29.98 33.84
N GLY A 104 -2.67 -30.91 34.22
CA GLY A 104 -3.09 -32.14 34.90
C GLY A 104 -3.43 -31.83 36.36
N LEU A 105 -4.42 -32.52 36.92
CA LEU A 105 -4.94 -32.29 38.28
C LEU A 105 -3.82 -32.14 39.34
N PRO A 106 -3.75 -31.01 40.07
CA PRO A 106 -2.76 -30.77 41.13
C PRO A 106 -2.77 -31.84 42.23
N VAL A 107 -3.92 -32.46 42.50
CA VAL A 107 -4.08 -33.47 43.58
C VAL A 107 -3.31 -34.77 43.29
N LEU A 108 -2.94 -35.03 42.03
CA LEU A 108 -2.08 -36.16 41.65
C LEU A 108 -0.60 -35.77 41.61
N ALA A 109 -0.27 -34.49 41.71
CA ALA A 109 1.09 -33.96 41.66
C ALA A 109 1.88 -34.16 42.96
N ASP A 110 1.18 -34.19 44.09
CA ASP A 110 1.75 -34.18 45.44
C ASP A 110 2.21 -35.56 45.96
N LYS A 111 1.99 -36.64 45.19
CA LYS A 111 2.35 -38.01 45.62
C LYS A 111 3.51 -38.55 44.78
N GLY A 112 4.73 -38.20 45.18
CA GLY A 112 5.96 -38.74 44.60
C GLY A 112 6.32 -40.15 45.11
N LEU A 113 7.02 -40.92 44.28
CA LEU A 113 7.81 -42.09 44.68
C LEU A 113 9.31 -41.77 44.46
N ASP A 114 10.14 -42.07 45.45
CA ASP A 114 11.62 -42.13 45.43
C ASP A 114 12.46 -40.84 45.48
N GLY A 115 11.96 -39.73 46.06
CA GLY A 115 12.85 -38.77 46.75
C GLY A 115 13.92 -38.00 45.95
N HIS A 116 13.76 -37.76 44.64
CA HIS A 116 14.60 -36.79 43.91
C HIS A 116 13.97 -35.39 43.86
N ALA A 117 14.82 -34.35 43.95
CA ALA A 117 14.44 -32.99 44.34
C ALA A 117 13.46 -32.27 43.39
N GLN A 118 12.53 -31.52 44.01
CA GLN A 118 11.85 -30.39 43.39
C GLN A 118 12.89 -29.40 42.90
N HIS A 119 12.76 -28.89 41.66
CA HIS A 119 13.71 -27.94 41.12
C HIS A 119 13.64 -26.64 41.94
N GLN A 120 14.72 -26.37 42.67
CA GLN A 120 14.93 -25.06 43.26
C GLN A 120 15.29 -24.11 42.14
N ASP A 121 14.50 -23.05 42.04
CA ASP A 121 14.69 -21.94 41.13
C ASP A 121 16.04 -21.25 41.38
N GLN A 122 17.01 -21.39 40.47
CA GLN A 122 18.37 -20.82 40.60
C GLN A 122 18.49 -19.40 40.01
N ARG A 123 17.38 -18.65 39.91
CA ARG A 123 17.34 -17.26 39.36
C ARG A 123 18.14 -16.22 40.13
N ASP A 124 18.79 -16.59 41.24
CA ASP A 124 19.65 -15.71 42.06
C ASP A 124 20.78 -15.02 41.26
N LEU A 125 21.10 -15.50 40.05
CA LEU A 125 22.23 -15.03 39.25
C LEU A 125 21.86 -14.20 38.00
N ILE A 126 20.58 -14.10 37.58
CA ILE A 126 20.26 -13.63 36.22
C ILE A 126 19.63 -12.22 36.15
N ARG A 127 18.64 -11.85 36.99
CA ARG A 127 18.16 -10.45 37.12
C ARG A 127 17.53 -10.17 38.51
N PRO A 128 17.80 -9.02 39.16
CA PRO A 128 17.33 -8.72 40.52
C PRO A 128 15.81 -8.71 40.72
N ASP A 129 15.03 -8.46 39.68
CA ASP A 129 13.57 -8.37 39.70
C ASP A 129 12.85 -9.72 39.47
N GLN A 130 13.60 -10.80 39.25
CA GLN A 130 13.05 -12.11 38.88
C GLN A 130 13.31 -13.21 39.93
N SER A 131 13.76 -12.86 41.13
CA SER A 131 14.14 -13.85 42.16
C SER A 131 12.95 -14.54 42.85
N GLY A 132 13.07 -15.85 43.06
CA GLY A 132 12.57 -16.53 44.27
C GLY A 132 11.19 -17.18 44.21
N ARG A 133 10.90 -18.08 43.25
CA ARG A 133 9.67 -18.93 43.36
C ARG A 133 9.90 -20.38 42.95
N PRO A 134 9.48 -21.35 43.79
CA PRO A 134 9.64 -22.77 43.49
C PRO A 134 8.81 -23.19 42.27
N VAL A 135 9.42 -23.99 41.40
CA VAL A 135 8.72 -24.63 40.28
C VAL A 135 8.31 -26.04 40.71
N PHE A 136 7.00 -26.25 40.84
CA PHE A 136 6.46 -27.56 41.20
C PHE A 136 6.50 -28.51 40.00
N ARG A 137 7.06 -29.70 40.21
CA ARG A 137 7.06 -30.78 39.22
C ARG A 137 6.72 -32.11 39.88
N SER A 138 5.69 -32.77 39.38
CA SER A 138 5.42 -34.18 39.69
C SER A 138 6.14 -35.09 38.71
N ARG A 139 6.56 -36.27 39.18
CA ARG A 139 7.18 -37.30 38.35
C ARG A 139 6.18 -37.76 37.28
N GLY A 140 6.54 -37.62 36.01
CA GLY A 140 5.71 -38.04 34.86
C GLY A 140 4.69 -37.01 34.38
N ALA A 141 4.61 -35.80 34.97
CA ALA A 141 3.77 -34.73 34.44
C ALA A 141 4.44 -34.08 33.21
N PRO A 142 3.79 -34.07 32.04
CA PRO A 142 4.32 -33.40 30.86
C PRO A 142 4.20 -31.86 30.90
N PHE A 143 3.50 -31.29 31.88
CA PHE A 143 3.21 -29.84 31.95
C PHE A 143 3.30 -29.30 33.38
N SER A 144 4.18 -28.33 33.58
CA SER A 144 4.25 -27.44 34.75
C SER A 144 4.27 -26.00 34.22
N PRO A 145 3.58 -25.05 34.85
CA PRO A 145 3.43 -23.67 34.33
C PRO A 145 4.72 -22.84 34.34
N GLY A 146 5.87 -23.39 34.76
CA GLY A 146 7.08 -22.61 34.99
C GLY A 146 6.86 -21.57 36.10
N PRO A 147 7.69 -20.51 36.20
CA PRO A 147 7.48 -19.42 37.15
C PRO A 147 6.31 -18.54 36.68
N GLY A 148 5.08 -18.96 36.96
CA GLY A 148 3.87 -18.21 36.57
C GLY A 148 2.79 -18.23 37.64
N PHE A 149 1.90 -17.23 37.61
CA PHE A 149 0.74 -17.15 38.48
C PHE A 149 -0.51 -17.51 37.73
N MET A 150 -1.34 -18.39 38.31
CA MET A 150 -2.67 -18.62 37.75
C MET A 150 -3.47 -17.32 37.81
N VAL A 151 -4.04 -16.93 36.67
CA VAL A 151 -4.87 -15.74 36.52
C VAL A 151 -6.22 -16.14 35.93
N THR A 152 -7.23 -15.27 36.10
CA THR A 152 -8.52 -15.52 35.46
C THR A 152 -8.42 -15.30 33.94
N PRO A 153 -9.25 -15.97 33.13
CA PRO A 153 -9.31 -15.74 31.70
C PRO A 153 -9.52 -14.26 31.34
N GLN A 154 -10.31 -13.52 32.13
CA GLN A 154 -10.56 -12.09 31.87
C GLN A 154 -9.28 -11.26 31.97
N VAL A 155 -8.47 -11.45 33.02
CA VAL A 155 -7.22 -10.71 33.24
C VAL A 155 -6.22 -11.01 32.12
N ALA A 156 -6.08 -12.29 31.77
CA ALA A 156 -5.19 -12.69 30.70
C ALA A 156 -5.59 -12.08 29.35
N GLN A 157 -6.86 -12.22 28.97
CA GLN A 157 -7.35 -11.77 27.65
C GLN A 157 -7.28 -10.26 27.46
N GLN A 158 -7.43 -9.46 28.52
CA GLN A 158 -7.28 -8.00 28.45
C GLN A 158 -5.87 -7.54 28.11
N SER A 159 -4.87 -8.37 28.39
CA SER A 159 -3.45 -8.04 28.24
C SER A 159 -2.80 -8.69 27.01
N LEU A 160 -3.55 -9.49 26.25
CA LEU A 160 -3.07 -10.16 25.04
C LEU A 160 -3.19 -9.24 23.84
N VAL A 161 -2.18 -9.31 22.98
CA VAL A 161 -2.33 -8.78 21.61
C VAL A 161 -3.21 -9.76 20.83
N PRO A 162 -4.14 -9.29 19.97
CA PRO A 162 -4.92 -10.19 19.13
C PRO A 162 -4.02 -11.14 18.33
N GLY A 163 -4.43 -12.40 18.23
CA GLY A 163 -3.64 -13.45 17.57
C GLY A 163 -2.44 -13.97 18.37
N GLU A 164 -2.13 -13.41 19.56
CA GLU A 164 -0.98 -13.86 20.36
C GLU A 164 -1.11 -15.32 20.84
N VAL A 165 -2.29 -15.72 21.30
CA VAL A 165 -2.58 -17.08 21.78
C VAL A 165 -3.96 -17.51 21.31
N TYR A 166 -4.09 -18.74 20.81
CA TYR A 166 -5.39 -19.34 20.54
C TYR A 166 -6.12 -19.68 21.86
N VAL A 167 -7.32 -19.13 22.05
CA VAL A 167 -8.08 -19.25 23.31
C VAL A 167 -8.83 -20.58 23.39
N LEU A 168 -8.35 -21.46 24.27
CA LEU A 168 -8.94 -22.75 24.62
C LEU A 168 -9.83 -22.61 25.88
N LYS A 169 -11.07 -23.07 25.82
CA LYS A 169 -12.05 -22.91 26.92
C LYS A 169 -11.73 -23.72 28.17
N ASP A 170 -11.05 -24.85 28.02
CA ASP A 170 -10.77 -25.81 29.09
C ASP A 170 -9.32 -25.74 29.60
N LYS A 171 -8.71 -24.55 29.53
CA LYS A 171 -7.32 -24.33 29.94
C LYS A 171 -7.21 -23.23 30.98
N ASN A 172 -6.34 -23.48 31.94
CA ASN A 172 -5.97 -22.50 32.94
C ASN A 172 -5.02 -21.48 32.33
N TRP A 173 -5.16 -20.24 32.78
CA TRP A 173 -4.33 -19.13 32.34
C TRP A 173 -3.26 -18.84 33.37
N TYR A 174 -2.06 -18.57 32.88
CA TYR A 174 -0.92 -18.20 33.69
C TYR A 174 -0.28 -16.91 33.18
N GLU A 175 0.03 -16.01 34.11
CA GLU A 175 0.88 -14.85 33.89
C GLU A 175 2.33 -15.21 34.22
N ILE A 176 3.24 -14.99 33.27
CA ILE A 176 4.63 -15.44 33.30
C ILE A 176 5.54 -14.24 33.00
N PRO A 177 6.66 -14.02 33.72
CA PRO A 177 7.60 -12.95 33.37
C PRO A 177 8.18 -13.13 31.96
N ASN A 178 8.37 -12.03 31.21
CA ASN A 178 9.01 -12.09 29.90
C ASN A 178 10.45 -12.60 29.99
N GLY A 179 10.84 -13.50 29.09
CA GLY A 179 12.11 -14.22 29.18
C GLY A 179 12.15 -15.34 30.23
N SER A 180 10.98 -15.83 30.67
CA SER A 180 10.90 -17.08 31.45
C SER A 180 10.71 -18.29 30.55
N TRP A 181 11.07 -19.47 31.04
CA TRP A 181 10.99 -20.72 30.30
C TRP A 181 9.63 -21.41 30.42
N TYR A 182 9.26 -22.16 29.39
CA TYR A 182 8.14 -23.11 29.39
C TYR A 182 8.67 -24.47 28.95
N GLN A 183 8.42 -25.52 29.73
CA GLN A 183 9.01 -26.84 29.47
C GLN A 183 8.28 -27.53 28.31
N THR A 184 8.88 -27.48 27.11
CA THR A 184 8.59 -28.42 26.02
C THR A 184 9.86 -29.21 25.74
N TRP A 185 9.80 -30.54 25.77
CA TRP A 185 10.96 -31.38 25.48
C TRP A 185 11.38 -31.24 24.02
N LEU A 186 12.66 -30.98 23.78
CA LEU A 186 13.26 -31.14 22.46
C LEU A 186 13.75 -32.58 22.30
N THR A 187 13.39 -33.22 21.19
CA THR A 187 13.87 -34.56 20.82
C THR A 187 15.33 -34.56 20.34
N GLY A 188 15.99 -33.41 20.27
CA GLY A 188 17.35 -33.25 19.79
C GLY A 188 18.31 -32.85 20.90
N GLY A 189 18.75 -33.79 21.72
CA GLY A 189 19.94 -33.57 22.55
C GLY A 189 21.19 -33.74 21.68
N ALA A 190 21.94 -32.66 21.44
CA ALA A 190 23.32 -32.80 21.00
C ALA A 190 24.09 -33.56 22.10
N ASN A 191 24.86 -34.59 21.70
CA ASN A 191 25.50 -35.59 22.57
C ASN A 191 26.44 -35.06 23.69
N ASN A 192 26.56 -33.74 23.89
CA ASN A 192 27.53 -33.12 24.81
C ASN A 192 26.93 -32.11 25.82
N SER A 193 25.61 -31.90 25.89
CA SER A 193 25.02 -31.07 26.96
C SER A 193 24.69 -31.93 28.18
N ALA A 194 25.25 -31.59 29.35
CA ALA A 194 24.92 -32.25 30.64
C ALA A 194 23.53 -31.84 31.18
N SER A 195 22.87 -30.89 30.52
CA SER A 195 21.58 -30.33 30.91
C SER A 195 20.54 -30.53 29.80
N TYR A 196 19.29 -30.77 30.17
CA TYR A 196 18.19 -30.87 29.21
C TYR A 196 17.91 -29.48 28.60
N MET A 197 17.47 -29.42 27.34
CA MET A 197 17.17 -28.15 26.67
C MET A 197 15.72 -27.73 26.92
N LEU A 198 15.50 -26.41 27.00
CA LEU A 198 14.23 -25.75 27.25
C LEU A 198 13.96 -24.67 26.20
N ALA A 199 12.68 -24.34 25.99
CA ALA A 199 12.28 -23.19 25.21
C ALA A 199 12.03 -21.99 26.13
N CYS A 200 12.56 -20.83 25.75
CA CYS A 200 12.31 -19.56 26.41
C CYS A 200 11.75 -18.55 25.40
N ASP A 201 10.65 -17.90 25.79
CA ASP A 201 9.90 -16.96 24.96
C ASP A 201 10.21 -15.52 25.38
N PHE A 202 10.57 -14.69 24.41
CA PHE A 202 10.90 -13.27 24.58
C PHE A 202 10.00 -12.43 23.68
N TRP A 203 9.18 -11.58 24.29
CA TRP A 203 8.57 -10.47 23.58
C TRP A 203 9.55 -9.30 23.48
N GLU A 204 9.71 -8.82 22.27
CA GLU A 204 10.45 -7.63 21.93
C GLU A 204 9.50 -6.64 21.26
N GLU A 205 9.76 -5.36 21.44
CA GLU A 205 9.05 -4.26 20.79
C GLU A 205 10.02 -3.36 20.05
N GLN A 206 9.53 -2.74 18.99
CA GLN A 206 10.23 -1.72 18.23
C GLN A 206 9.26 -0.58 17.97
N THR A 207 9.61 0.62 18.44
CA THR A 207 8.83 1.83 18.16
C THR A 207 9.38 2.48 16.90
N GLU A 208 8.51 2.71 15.93
CA GLU A 208 8.81 3.42 14.69
C GLU A 208 8.00 4.72 14.62
N LYS A 209 8.52 5.69 13.86
CA LYS A 209 7.88 7.00 13.71
C LYS A 209 7.40 7.19 12.28
N VAL A 210 6.26 7.83 12.14
CA VAL A 210 5.83 8.41 10.86
C VAL A 210 6.16 9.90 10.90
N CYS A 211 7.00 10.32 9.97
CA CYS A 211 7.40 11.70 9.81
C CYS A 211 6.79 12.29 8.54
N GLU A 212 6.62 13.60 8.51
CA GLU A 212 6.23 14.38 7.35
C GLU A 212 7.34 15.37 7.02
N SER A 213 7.75 15.44 5.76
CA SER A 213 8.61 16.48 5.24
C SER A 213 7.84 17.44 4.33
N VAL A 214 8.16 18.73 4.44
CA VAL A 214 7.51 19.82 3.70
C VAL A 214 8.47 20.34 2.66
N TRP A 215 8.02 20.44 1.42
CA TRP A 215 8.82 20.89 0.29
C TRP A 215 8.14 22.03 -0.44
N SER A 216 8.88 23.09 -0.76
CA SER A 216 8.32 24.28 -1.41
C SER A 216 9.30 24.90 -2.41
N GLY A 217 8.74 25.70 -3.32
CA GLY A 217 9.49 26.39 -4.37
C GLY A 217 9.67 25.59 -5.66
N PHE A 218 10.28 26.23 -6.66
CA PHE A 218 10.70 25.62 -7.92
C PHE A 218 12.16 26.02 -8.20
N PRO A 219 13.14 25.10 -8.07
CA PRO A 219 12.99 23.69 -7.69
C PRO A 219 12.50 23.51 -6.24
N ALA A 220 11.78 22.43 -5.98
CA ALA A 220 11.25 22.14 -4.64
C ALA A 220 12.38 21.75 -3.68
N LEU A 221 12.46 22.41 -2.53
CA LEU A 221 13.43 22.14 -1.48
C LEU A 221 12.74 21.80 -0.17
N ARG A 222 13.30 20.84 0.60
CA ARG A 222 12.80 20.51 1.93
C ARG A 222 13.00 21.72 2.86
N THR A 223 11.90 22.20 3.41
CA THR A 223 11.85 23.39 4.28
C THR A 223 11.56 23.04 5.74
N ASP A 224 10.88 21.93 6.00
CA ASP A 224 10.50 21.51 7.35
C ASP A 224 10.32 19.99 7.45
N GLU A 225 10.36 19.46 8.67
CA GLU A 225 10.12 18.05 8.99
C GLU A 225 9.54 17.89 10.39
N GLN A 226 8.44 17.15 10.52
CA GLN A 226 7.72 16.94 11.79
C GLN A 226 7.26 15.49 11.98
N THR A 227 7.06 15.07 13.23
CA THR A 227 6.51 13.74 13.56
C THR A 227 4.98 13.79 13.57
N ILE A 228 4.34 12.88 12.82
CA ILE A 228 2.88 12.71 12.80
C ILE A 228 2.42 11.82 13.95
N GLY A 229 3.15 10.74 14.21
CA GLY A 229 2.83 9.77 15.26
C GLY A 229 3.84 8.64 15.33
N GLU A 230 3.66 7.78 16.34
CA GLU A 230 4.52 6.63 16.62
C GLU A 230 3.67 5.36 16.66
N TYR A 231 4.22 4.24 16.18
CA TYR A 231 3.60 2.92 16.26
C TYR A 231 4.60 1.89 16.74
N THR A 232 4.08 0.79 17.30
CA THR A 232 4.92 -0.25 17.88
C THR A 232 4.74 -1.56 17.11
N ASN A 233 5.84 -2.11 16.62
CA ASN A 233 5.92 -3.47 16.11
C ASN A 233 6.26 -4.41 17.27
N TYR A 234 5.68 -5.60 17.28
CA TYR A 234 5.97 -6.61 18.28
C TYR A 234 6.57 -7.85 17.63
N ARG A 235 7.47 -8.51 18.36
CA ARG A 235 8.06 -9.78 17.94
C ARG A 235 8.17 -10.73 19.11
N LEU A 236 7.70 -11.96 18.92
CA LEU A 236 7.93 -13.07 19.84
C LEU A 236 9.07 -13.93 19.32
N ARG A 237 10.13 -14.07 20.10
CA ARG A 237 11.25 -14.98 19.83
C ARG A 237 11.23 -16.14 20.79
N ARG A 238 11.28 -17.35 20.25
CA ARG A 238 11.53 -18.57 21.01
C ARG A 238 12.97 -19.00 20.79
N VAL A 239 13.71 -19.11 21.89
CA VAL A 239 15.10 -19.57 21.87
C VAL A 239 15.27 -20.83 22.70
N GLU A 240 16.29 -21.60 22.33
CA GLU A 240 16.74 -22.75 23.09
C GLU A 240 17.70 -22.31 24.21
N VAL A 241 17.42 -22.74 25.44
CA VAL A 241 18.29 -22.53 26.61
C VAL A 241 18.55 -23.86 27.29
N ASP A 242 19.70 -24.01 27.95
CA ASP A 242 19.94 -25.21 28.74
C ASP A 242 19.12 -25.17 30.05
N GLY A 243 19.03 -26.30 30.76
CA GLY A 243 18.32 -26.40 32.03
C GLY A 243 18.96 -25.64 33.20
N ALA A 244 20.13 -25.01 32.98
CA ALA A 244 20.73 -24.04 33.89
C ALA A 244 20.34 -22.58 33.54
N MET A 245 19.55 -22.39 32.47
CA MET A 245 19.16 -21.10 31.91
C MET A 245 20.35 -20.25 31.45
N GLU A 246 21.50 -20.89 31.18
CA GLU A 246 22.64 -20.24 30.57
C GLU A 246 22.41 -20.22 29.05
N LEU A 247 22.59 -19.03 28.44
CA LEU A 247 22.60 -18.94 26.99
C LEU A 247 23.89 -19.62 26.51
N PRO A 248 23.85 -20.74 25.76
CA PRO A 248 25.06 -21.38 25.29
C PRO A 248 25.89 -20.39 24.47
N ALA A 249 27.21 -20.40 24.65
CA ALA A 249 28.13 -19.43 24.06
C ALA A 249 28.12 -19.43 22.51
N SER A 250 27.66 -20.53 21.89
CA SER A 250 27.27 -20.57 20.49
C SER A 250 25.83 -20.10 20.36
N SER A 251 25.60 -18.96 19.67
CA SER A 251 24.33 -18.26 19.51
C SER A 251 23.09 -19.12 19.78
N PRO A 252 22.21 -18.74 20.71
CA PRO A 252 20.99 -19.50 20.99
C PRO A 252 20.24 -19.67 19.67
N GLY A 253 20.08 -20.93 19.25
CA GLY A 253 19.34 -21.24 18.04
C GLY A 253 17.94 -20.68 18.21
N ILE A 254 17.58 -19.67 17.42
CA ILE A 254 16.20 -19.19 17.36
C ILE A 254 15.40 -20.35 16.81
N ILE A 255 14.58 -20.97 17.66
CA ILE A 255 13.73 -22.11 17.27
C ILE A 255 12.57 -21.59 16.44
N THR A 256 12.01 -20.44 16.83
CA THR A 256 10.85 -19.84 16.17
C THR A 256 10.84 -18.34 16.39
N GLN A 257 10.46 -17.58 15.37
CA GLN A 257 10.18 -16.16 15.43
C GLN A 257 8.77 -15.91 14.89
N MET A 258 7.97 -15.15 15.63
CA MET A 258 6.66 -14.70 15.21
C MET A 258 6.63 -13.17 15.28
N ASP A 259 6.53 -12.55 14.11
CA ASP A 259 6.44 -11.10 13.98
C ASP A 259 4.97 -10.68 13.95
N LEU A 260 4.63 -9.68 14.75
CA LEU A 260 3.34 -8.99 14.77
C LEU A 260 3.58 -7.53 14.39
N PRO A 261 3.84 -7.25 13.10
CA PRO A 261 4.06 -5.87 12.65
C PRO A 261 2.76 -5.09 12.74
N SER A 262 2.85 -3.87 13.24
CA SER A 262 1.76 -2.91 13.11
C SER A 262 1.66 -2.45 11.67
N LYS A 263 0.43 -2.25 11.22
CA LYS A 263 0.10 -1.67 9.93
C LYS A 263 -0.25 -0.21 10.14
N VAL A 264 0.08 0.61 9.14
CA VAL A 264 -0.12 2.05 9.20
C VAL A 264 -0.68 2.54 7.88
N ALA A 265 -1.76 3.31 7.96
CA ALA A 265 -2.32 4.08 6.86
C ALA A 265 -2.11 5.58 7.16
N VAL A 266 -1.55 6.30 6.20
CA VAL A 266 -1.34 7.75 6.30
C VAL A 266 -2.29 8.42 5.32
N PHE A 267 -3.05 9.39 5.80
CA PHE A 267 -4.07 10.06 5.01
C PHE A 267 -4.23 11.52 5.41
N GLN A 268 -5.02 12.23 4.63
CA GLN A 268 -5.22 13.66 4.73
C GLN A 268 -6.58 14.00 5.32
N TYR A 269 -6.62 15.04 6.13
CA TYR A 269 -7.87 15.66 6.53
C TYR A 269 -7.80 17.18 6.42
N GLY A 270 -8.73 17.76 5.67
CA GLY A 270 -8.98 19.20 5.64
C GLY A 270 -10.16 19.50 6.56
N ALA A 271 -9.90 20.20 7.66
CA ALA A 271 -10.97 20.69 8.52
C ALA A 271 -11.76 21.78 7.76
N PRO A 272 -13.10 21.71 7.68
CA PRO A 272 -13.91 22.71 6.95
C PRO A 272 -13.77 24.14 7.50
N ALA A 273 -13.38 24.29 8.77
CA ALA A 273 -13.37 25.58 9.47
C ALA A 273 -11.98 26.20 9.61
N SER A 274 -10.91 25.42 9.49
CA SER A 274 -9.54 25.90 9.49
C SER A 274 -8.93 25.53 8.15
N ASN A 275 -8.52 26.53 7.37
CA ASN A 275 -7.77 26.42 6.11
C ASN A 275 -6.39 25.72 6.28
N SER A 276 -6.37 24.59 6.97
CA SER A 276 -5.19 23.81 7.33
C SER A 276 -5.52 22.33 7.16
N PHE A 277 -4.90 21.72 6.16
CA PHE A 277 -4.83 20.27 6.05
C PHE A 277 -3.89 19.72 7.12
N LYS A 278 -4.33 18.65 7.78
CA LYS A 278 -3.50 17.85 8.69
C LYS A 278 -3.24 16.48 8.07
N THR A 279 -2.02 16.00 8.24
CA THR A 279 -1.67 14.62 7.93
C THR A 279 -1.94 13.77 9.15
N LEU A 280 -2.69 12.70 8.93
CA LEU A 280 -3.15 11.79 9.95
C LEU A 280 -2.54 10.43 9.75
N MET A 281 -2.30 9.74 10.85
CA MET A 281 -1.79 8.39 10.88
C MET A 281 -2.80 7.51 11.62
N TYR A 282 -3.26 6.45 10.97
CA TYR A 282 -4.06 5.39 11.59
C TYR A 282 -3.22 4.12 11.64
N SER A 283 -3.03 3.56 12.84
CA SER A 283 -2.23 2.35 13.06
C SER A 283 -3.05 1.24 13.70
N TRP A 284 -2.82 -0.01 13.30
CA TRP A 284 -3.50 -1.19 13.86
C TRP A 284 -2.59 -2.42 13.84
N SER A 285 -2.94 -3.45 14.59
CA SER A 285 -2.25 -4.75 14.59
C SER A 285 -3.29 -5.87 14.51
N GLY A 286 -3.14 -6.78 13.54
CA GLY A 286 -4.10 -7.86 13.31
C GLY A 286 -5.52 -7.33 13.06
N ASP A 287 -6.51 -7.90 13.73
CA ASP A 287 -7.93 -7.56 13.64
C ASP A 287 -8.40 -6.53 14.67
N ALA A 288 -7.51 -6.03 15.55
CA ALA A 288 -7.87 -5.03 16.56
C ALA A 288 -8.31 -3.69 15.95
N PRO A 289 -9.13 -2.90 16.69
CA PRO A 289 -9.36 -1.50 16.40
C PRO A 289 -8.05 -0.71 16.28
N GLY A 290 -8.03 0.26 15.38
CA GLY A 290 -6.84 1.09 15.19
C GLY A 290 -6.83 2.34 16.07
N THR A 291 -5.69 3.02 16.10
CA THR A 291 -5.49 4.28 16.81
C THR A 291 -5.09 5.38 15.84
N LEU A 292 -5.78 6.53 15.94
CA LEU A 292 -5.57 7.71 15.12
C LEU A 292 -4.64 8.71 15.81
N TYR A 293 -3.69 9.25 15.05
CA TYR A 293 -2.72 10.25 15.49
C TYR A 293 -2.65 11.43 14.52
N ALA A 294 -2.36 12.61 15.08
CA ALA A 294 -1.99 13.82 14.35
C ALA A 294 -0.96 14.60 15.18
N GLU A 295 0.10 15.11 14.54
CA GLU A 295 1.08 15.98 15.21
C GLU A 295 1.61 15.39 16.55
N ASN A 296 1.86 14.08 16.54
CA ASN A 296 2.30 13.28 17.69
C ASN A 296 1.29 13.23 18.87
N GLN A 297 0.01 13.43 18.59
CA GLN A 297 -1.07 13.35 19.58
C GLN A 297 -2.13 12.34 19.13
N ARG A 298 -2.56 11.48 20.07
CA ARG A 298 -3.70 10.59 19.84
C ARG A 298 -4.98 11.41 19.74
N LEU A 299 -5.75 11.16 18.68
CA LEU A 299 -7.05 11.78 18.47
C LEU A 299 -8.16 10.84 18.96
N ASN A 300 -9.19 11.42 19.59
CA ASN A 300 -10.41 10.72 19.93
C ASN A 300 -11.47 11.05 18.88
N CYS A 301 -11.91 10.05 18.13
CA CYS A 301 -12.96 10.16 17.12
C CYS A 301 -14.02 9.07 17.35
N ASP A 302 -15.27 9.42 17.06
CA ASP A 302 -16.38 8.48 16.99
C ASP A 302 -16.22 7.69 15.69
N THR A 303 -15.83 6.41 15.82
CA THR A 303 -15.67 5.53 14.66
C THR A 303 -17.04 4.98 14.26
N ILE A 304 -17.52 5.41 13.09
CA ILE A 304 -18.84 5.07 12.57
C ILE A 304 -18.84 3.67 11.96
N PHE A 305 -17.84 3.40 11.12
CA PHE A 305 -17.61 2.10 10.51
C PHE A 305 -16.14 1.73 10.71
N GLU A 306 -15.89 0.53 11.23
CA GLU A 306 -14.54 0.02 11.39
C GLU A 306 -14.39 -1.35 10.71
N SER A 307 -13.52 -1.39 9.70
CA SER A 307 -12.99 -2.62 9.13
C SER A 307 -12.04 -3.27 10.13
N GLN A 308 -12.17 -4.58 10.30
CA GLN A 308 -11.23 -5.41 11.07
C GLN A 308 -10.29 -6.20 10.16
N HIS A 309 -10.19 -5.83 8.88
CA HIS A 309 -9.33 -6.52 7.93
C HIS A 309 -7.86 -6.35 8.33
N GLU A 310 -7.13 -7.46 8.42
CA GLU A 310 -5.79 -7.46 9.02
C GLU A 310 -4.74 -6.73 8.15
N GLN A 311 -4.85 -6.86 6.83
CA GLN A 311 -3.78 -6.46 5.91
C GLN A 311 -3.88 -5.02 5.41
N ALA A 312 -5.08 -4.58 5.06
CA ALA A 312 -5.32 -3.31 4.38
C ALA A 312 -6.58 -2.65 4.92
N ARG A 313 -6.43 -1.41 5.39
CA ARG A 313 -7.49 -0.54 5.87
C ARG A 313 -7.29 0.87 5.33
N PHE A 314 -8.40 1.51 4.97
CA PHE A 314 -8.44 2.82 4.33
C PHE A 314 -9.26 3.77 5.21
N PRO A 315 -8.60 4.48 6.14
CA PRO A 315 -9.26 5.46 6.99
C PRO A 315 -9.61 6.73 6.20
N ALA A 316 -10.76 7.31 6.52
CA ALA A 316 -11.20 8.61 6.05
C ALA A 316 -12.04 9.28 7.15
N LEU A 317 -11.79 10.57 7.38
CA LEU A 317 -12.64 11.38 8.26
C LEU A 317 -13.81 11.96 7.44
N LEU A 318 -15.04 11.74 7.92
CA LEU A 318 -16.22 12.47 7.43
C LEU A 318 -16.14 13.93 7.86
N ASP A 319 -15.76 14.16 9.11
CA ASP A 319 -15.56 15.46 9.74
C ASP A 319 -14.56 15.35 10.91
N GLU A 320 -14.43 16.41 11.71
CA GLU A 320 -13.45 16.49 12.81
C GLU A 320 -13.66 15.44 13.90
N LYS A 321 -14.83 14.80 13.95
CA LYS A 321 -15.20 13.84 15.00
C LYS A 321 -15.46 12.44 14.49
N ARG A 322 -15.86 12.26 13.23
CA ARG A 322 -16.36 10.98 12.72
C ARG A 322 -15.38 10.30 11.78
N LEU A 323 -14.93 9.11 12.16
CA LEU A 323 -14.00 8.27 11.40
C LEU A 323 -14.71 7.11 10.70
N ILE A 324 -14.33 6.86 9.45
CA ILE A 324 -14.66 5.66 8.69
C ILE A 324 -13.37 4.94 8.38
N VAL A 325 -13.33 3.63 8.61
CA VAL A 325 -12.19 2.79 8.24
C VAL A 325 -12.70 1.69 7.33
N MET A 326 -12.44 1.82 6.04
CA MET A 326 -12.85 0.82 5.04
C MET A 326 -11.84 -0.30 4.90
N GLY A 327 -12.31 -1.47 4.48
CA GLY A 327 -11.49 -2.62 4.15
C GLY A 327 -12.33 -3.71 3.52
N THR A 328 -11.70 -4.83 3.15
CA THR A 328 -12.35 -5.90 2.38
C THR A 328 -13.53 -6.54 3.11
N ASP A 329 -13.42 -6.73 4.43
CA ASP A 329 -14.51 -7.29 5.25
C ASP A 329 -15.77 -6.40 5.26
N LEU A 330 -15.62 -5.07 5.27
CA LEU A 330 -16.74 -4.14 5.17
C LEU A 330 -17.33 -4.13 3.75
N LEU A 331 -16.48 -4.10 2.72
CA LEU A 331 -16.91 -4.18 1.34
C LEU A 331 -17.75 -5.44 1.10
N HIS A 332 -17.27 -6.60 1.56
CA HIS A 332 -18.00 -7.87 1.46
C HIS A 332 -19.34 -7.82 2.16
N ARG A 333 -19.39 -7.28 3.39
CA ARG A 333 -20.65 -7.12 4.15
C ARG A 333 -21.65 -6.27 3.39
N TRP A 334 -21.21 -5.16 2.81
CA TRP A 334 -22.07 -4.23 2.08
C TRP A 334 -22.58 -4.82 0.77
N LEU A 335 -21.69 -5.42 -0.04
CA LEU A 335 -22.06 -6.10 -1.28
C LEU A 335 -23.03 -7.27 -1.01
N LYS A 336 -22.75 -8.08 0.01
CA LYS A 336 -23.62 -9.20 0.40
C LYS A 336 -25.00 -8.74 0.84
N ALA A 337 -25.09 -7.65 1.60
CA ALA A 337 -26.38 -7.09 2.02
C ALA A 337 -27.25 -6.63 0.84
N GLN A 338 -26.62 -6.29 -0.29
CA GLN A 338 -27.28 -5.87 -1.53
C GLN A 338 -27.48 -7.03 -2.52
N GLY A 339 -27.14 -8.27 -2.14
CA GLY A 339 -27.23 -9.44 -3.01
C GLY A 339 -26.22 -9.45 -4.17
N LEU A 340 -25.12 -8.69 -4.05
CA LEU A 340 -24.07 -8.60 -5.06
C LEU A 340 -22.98 -9.66 -4.83
N GLN A 341 -22.29 -10.04 -5.91
CA GLN A 341 -21.12 -10.90 -5.83
C GLN A 341 -19.99 -10.18 -5.10
N HIS A 342 -19.39 -10.87 -4.13
CA HIS A 342 -18.39 -10.29 -3.22
C HIS A 342 -17.13 -11.14 -3.07
N GLU A 343 -17.16 -12.42 -3.46
CA GLU A 343 -16.06 -13.37 -3.19
C GLU A 343 -14.71 -12.96 -3.79
N ASN A 344 -14.73 -12.26 -4.93
CA ASN A 344 -13.51 -11.80 -5.62
C ASN A 344 -13.21 -10.31 -5.41
N ALA A 345 -14.00 -9.61 -4.59
CA ALA A 345 -13.85 -8.17 -4.42
C ALA A 345 -12.87 -7.87 -3.27
N GLU A 346 -11.71 -7.28 -3.54
CA GLU A 346 -10.78 -6.84 -2.49
C GLU A 346 -10.63 -5.32 -2.49
N CYS A 347 -10.87 -4.71 -1.32
CA CYS A 347 -10.74 -3.26 -1.17
C CYS A 347 -9.27 -2.86 -1.36
N THR A 348 -8.95 -2.30 -2.53
CA THR A 348 -7.57 -1.98 -2.93
C THR A 348 -7.29 -0.48 -2.80
N PHE A 349 -8.29 0.36 -3.11
CA PHE A 349 -8.26 1.77 -2.77
C PHE A 349 -9.62 2.25 -2.32
N CYS A 350 -9.62 3.29 -1.48
CA CYS A 350 -10.85 3.94 -1.05
C CYS A 350 -10.66 5.45 -0.88
N VAL A 351 -11.61 6.23 -1.40
CA VAL A 351 -11.62 7.70 -1.30
C VAL A 351 -13.03 8.18 -0.97
N LEU A 352 -13.11 9.08 0.00
CA LEU A 352 -14.35 9.77 0.39
C LEU A 352 -14.37 11.17 -0.23
N VAL A 353 -15.42 11.47 -0.99
CA VAL A 353 -15.67 12.79 -1.58
C VAL A 353 -17.02 13.36 -1.11
N PRO A 354 -17.14 14.70 -0.98
CA PRO A 354 -18.44 15.32 -0.71
C PRO A 354 -19.41 15.06 -1.88
N ALA A 355 -20.69 14.89 -1.56
CA ALA A 355 -21.78 14.76 -2.52
C ALA A 355 -22.91 15.76 -2.20
N ARG A 356 -23.95 15.81 -3.03
CA ARG A 356 -25.09 16.71 -2.81
C ARG A 356 -25.85 16.36 -1.52
N ASN A 357 -26.55 17.34 -0.95
CA ASN A 357 -27.42 17.20 0.24
C ASN A 357 -26.69 16.76 1.53
N ASN A 358 -25.49 17.30 1.78
CA ASN A 358 -24.66 16.95 2.96
C ASN A 358 -24.31 15.46 3.05
N ALA A 359 -24.47 14.70 1.97
CA ALA A 359 -24.02 13.32 1.87
C ALA A 359 -22.56 13.27 1.41
N HIS A 360 -21.95 12.11 1.59
CA HIS A 360 -20.63 11.79 1.06
C HIS A 360 -20.73 10.60 0.12
N ALA A 361 -19.97 10.63 -0.97
CA ALA A 361 -19.78 9.47 -1.83
C ALA A 361 -18.46 8.80 -1.45
N LEU A 362 -18.53 7.52 -1.11
CA LEU A 362 -17.38 6.67 -0.81
C LEU A 362 -17.12 5.79 -2.02
N PHE A 363 -16.02 6.07 -2.71
CA PHE A 363 -15.54 5.26 -3.82
C PHE A 363 -14.62 4.16 -3.31
N VAL A 364 -14.85 2.93 -3.75
CA VAL A 364 -14.02 1.78 -3.45
C VAL A 364 -13.61 1.13 -4.76
N TYR A 365 -12.32 1.16 -5.06
CA TYR A 365 -11.77 0.38 -6.17
C TYR A 365 -11.41 -1.02 -5.66
N SER A 366 -11.84 -2.01 -6.43
CA SER A 366 -11.63 -3.42 -6.14
C SER A 366 -10.76 -4.08 -7.21
N ALA A 367 -9.78 -4.84 -6.74
CA ALA A 367 -8.95 -5.72 -7.54
C ALA A 367 -9.03 -7.13 -6.91
N PRO A 368 -8.90 -8.23 -7.68
CA PRO A 368 -8.58 -8.28 -9.11
C PRO A 368 -9.78 -8.14 -10.07
N ASP A 369 -11.00 -7.99 -9.57
CA ASP A 369 -12.22 -7.89 -10.40
C ASP A 369 -12.35 -6.57 -11.21
N ASN A 370 -11.48 -5.59 -10.92
CA ASN A 370 -11.35 -4.32 -11.63
C ASN A 370 -12.63 -3.46 -11.64
N MET A 371 -13.36 -3.49 -10.52
CA MET A 371 -14.62 -2.78 -10.33
C MET A 371 -14.42 -1.52 -9.50
N LEU A 372 -15.12 -0.45 -9.87
CA LEU A 372 -15.28 0.74 -9.04
C LEU A 372 -16.69 0.75 -8.47
N TYR A 373 -16.78 0.71 -7.14
CA TYR A 373 -18.02 0.83 -6.38
C TYR A 373 -18.16 2.24 -5.82
N ARG A 374 -19.39 2.75 -5.79
CA ARG A 374 -19.74 4.00 -5.11
C ARG A 374 -20.89 3.77 -4.14
N PHE A 375 -20.62 4.02 -2.86
CA PHE A 375 -21.61 4.01 -1.79
C PHE A 375 -21.91 5.44 -1.34
N PHE A 376 -23.13 5.69 -0.88
CA PHE A 376 -23.50 6.99 -0.31
C PHE A 376 -23.64 6.88 1.19
N ILE A 377 -23.08 7.85 1.91
CA ILE A 377 -23.18 7.99 3.35
C ILE A 377 -23.92 9.30 3.63
N ASP A 378 -25.01 9.23 4.36
CA ASP A 378 -25.84 10.38 4.68
C ASP A 378 -25.24 11.26 5.80
N GLU A 379 -25.92 12.36 6.12
CA GLU A 379 -25.47 13.32 7.13
C GLU A 379 -25.43 12.74 8.56
N VAL A 380 -26.21 11.69 8.84
CA VAL A 380 -26.20 10.96 10.13
C VAL A 380 -25.21 9.79 10.14
N ALA A 381 -24.34 9.73 9.13
CA ALA A 381 -23.30 8.72 8.95
C ALA A 381 -23.83 7.29 8.80
N THR A 382 -25.00 7.13 8.20
CA THR A 382 -25.55 5.83 7.80
C THR A 382 -25.29 5.61 6.30
N MET A 383 -24.96 4.37 5.93
CA MET A 383 -24.81 4.02 4.52
C MET A 383 -26.18 3.79 3.86
N ASP A 384 -26.42 4.44 2.73
CA ASP A 384 -27.58 4.19 1.87
C ASP A 384 -27.38 2.84 1.13
N MET A 385 -28.11 1.83 1.61
CA MET A 385 -28.05 0.47 1.08
C MET A 385 -28.76 0.29 -0.27
N GLU A 386 -29.57 1.24 -0.72
CA GLU A 386 -30.42 1.07 -1.90
C GLU A 386 -29.75 1.54 -3.20
N LYS A 387 -28.62 2.26 -3.11
CA LYS A 387 -28.03 2.98 -4.25
C LYS A 387 -26.53 2.74 -4.51
N PRO A 388 -25.98 1.51 -4.40
CA PRO A 388 -24.63 1.27 -4.88
C PRO A 388 -24.58 1.51 -6.39
N GLN A 389 -23.59 2.28 -6.86
CA GLN A 389 -23.26 2.30 -8.29
C GLN A 389 -21.99 1.50 -8.52
N ILE A 390 -21.95 0.80 -9.64
CA ILE A 390 -20.87 -0.12 -9.99
C ILE A 390 -20.50 0.12 -11.44
N THR A 391 -19.21 0.20 -11.74
CA THR A 391 -18.71 0.23 -13.12
C THR A 391 -17.43 -0.57 -13.24
N ASN A 392 -17.22 -1.17 -14.42
CA ASN A 392 -15.97 -1.82 -14.77
C ASN A 392 -15.05 -0.80 -15.44
N LEU A 393 -13.78 -0.77 -15.03
CA LEU A 393 -12.81 0.14 -15.59
C LEU A 393 -12.10 -0.48 -16.79
N ALA A 394 -11.88 0.31 -17.85
CA ALA A 394 -11.08 -0.12 -19.01
C ALA A 394 -9.56 -0.20 -18.72
N PHE A 395 -9.16 0.20 -17.51
CA PHE A 395 -7.78 0.22 -17.03
C PHE A 395 -7.77 -0.20 -15.54
N ALA A 396 -6.62 -0.59 -15.03
CA ALA A 396 -6.41 -0.81 -13.60
C ALA A 396 -5.80 0.46 -12.97
N PRO A 397 -6.53 1.16 -12.07
CA PRO A 397 -5.96 2.23 -11.26
C PRO A 397 -4.73 1.76 -10.48
N ALA A 398 -3.65 2.53 -10.56
CA ALA A 398 -2.48 2.40 -9.71
C ALA A 398 -2.50 3.40 -8.54
N ALA A 399 -3.33 4.45 -8.64
CA ALA A 399 -3.57 5.42 -7.59
C ALA A 399 -4.96 6.03 -7.75
N ILE A 400 -5.56 6.45 -6.63
CA ILE A 400 -6.75 7.31 -6.62
C ILE A 400 -6.59 8.44 -5.61
N THR A 401 -7.23 9.57 -5.87
CA THR A 401 -7.33 10.69 -4.93
C THR A 401 -8.61 11.48 -5.22
N LYS A 402 -8.83 12.59 -4.52
CA LYS A 402 -9.91 13.53 -4.81
C LYS A 402 -9.36 14.89 -5.25
N ASP A 403 -10.11 15.60 -6.07
CA ASP A 403 -9.86 17.02 -6.30
C ASP A 403 -10.62 17.91 -5.30
N ASN A 404 -10.37 19.21 -5.34
CA ASN A 404 -11.03 20.16 -4.43
C ASN A 404 -12.50 20.42 -4.75
N GLU A 405 -12.96 20.02 -5.94
CA GLU A 405 -14.35 20.14 -6.37
C GLU A 405 -15.19 18.93 -5.93
N GLY A 406 -14.56 17.94 -5.30
CA GLY A 406 -15.23 16.73 -4.84
C GLY A 406 -15.32 15.63 -5.90
N ASN A 407 -14.54 15.70 -6.98
CA ASN A 407 -14.44 14.62 -7.95
C ASN A 407 -13.39 13.59 -7.52
N LEU A 408 -13.58 12.36 -7.97
CA LEU A 408 -12.59 11.29 -7.89
C LEU A 408 -11.60 11.43 -9.03
N ILE A 409 -10.30 11.39 -8.72
CA ILE A 409 -9.21 11.33 -9.68
C ILE A 409 -8.61 9.92 -9.66
N LEU A 410 -8.48 9.30 -10.82
CA LEU A 410 -7.92 7.96 -11.02
C LEU A 410 -6.68 8.05 -11.90
N GLY A 411 -5.61 7.35 -11.51
CA GLY A 411 -4.35 7.29 -12.24
C GLY A 411 -4.03 5.85 -12.62
N GLY A 412 -3.67 5.59 -13.88
CA GLY A 412 -3.41 4.24 -14.37
C GLY A 412 -2.36 4.18 -15.48
N PHE A 413 -1.61 3.08 -15.52
CA PHE A 413 -0.61 2.84 -16.55
C PHE A 413 -1.25 2.34 -17.84
N SER A 414 -0.72 2.77 -18.99
CA SER A 414 -1.01 2.16 -20.28
C SER A 414 0.25 2.06 -21.14
N VAL A 415 0.18 1.24 -22.18
CA VAL A 415 1.25 1.04 -23.16
C VAL A 415 0.76 1.34 -24.57
N TRP A 416 1.65 1.85 -25.41
CA TRP A 416 1.42 2.01 -26.84
C TRP A 416 2.64 1.57 -27.67
N PRO A 417 2.46 0.72 -28.68
CA PRO A 417 1.23 -0.05 -28.98
C PRO A 417 0.87 -1.03 -27.85
N LEU A 418 -0.37 -1.52 -27.85
CA LEU A 418 -0.87 -2.48 -26.85
C LEU A 418 -0.17 -3.85 -26.97
N SER A 419 0.16 -4.24 -28.19
CA SER A 419 0.93 -5.43 -28.54
C SER A 419 2.07 -5.09 -29.48
N MET A 420 3.00 -6.02 -29.66
CA MET A 420 3.96 -6.01 -30.77
C MET A 420 3.80 -7.29 -31.57
N SER A 421 2.62 -7.51 -32.14
CA SER A 421 2.28 -8.80 -32.74
C SER A 421 2.10 -8.76 -34.26
N ASP A 422 1.66 -7.63 -34.79
CA ASP A 422 1.43 -7.44 -36.22
C ASP A 422 2.36 -6.37 -36.84
N ASP A 423 2.29 -6.22 -38.16
CA ASP A 423 3.20 -5.30 -38.87
C ASP A 423 2.90 -3.83 -38.56
N GLU A 424 1.65 -3.46 -38.28
CA GLU A 424 1.31 -2.08 -37.94
C GLU A 424 1.85 -1.69 -36.55
N ASP A 425 1.70 -2.58 -35.57
CA ASP A 425 2.29 -2.45 -34.24
C ASP A 425 3.82 -2.25 -34.33
N LEU A 426 4.50 -3.09 -35.12
CA LEU A 426 5.95 -3.00 -35.32
C LEU A 426 6.33 -1.68 -35.98
N LEU A 427 5.62 -1.28 -37.04
CA LEU A 427 5.84 -0.04 -37.77
C LEU A 427 5.73 1.19 -36.88
N MET A 428 4.73 1.23 -36.00
CA MET A 428 4.54 2.33 -35.06
C MET A 428 5.62 2.39 -33.96
N SER A 429 6.39 1.32 -33.79
CA SER A 429 7.35 1.17 -32.70
C SER A 429 8.81 1.33 -33.15
N VAL A 430 9.11 1.41 -34.44
CA VAL A 430 10.51 1.42 -34.93
C VAL A 430 11.27 2.66 -34.46
N GLU A 431 12.37 2.44 -33.74
CA GLU A 431 13.29 3.48 -33.28
C GLU A 431 14.58 3.51 -34.12
N ALA A 432 15.13 2.35 -34.46
CA ALA A 432 16.39 2.24 -35.20
C ALA A 432 16.46 0.94 -36.01
N ILE A 433 17.28 0.96 -37.06
CA ILE A 433 17.60 -0.19 -37.89
C ILE A 433 19.11 -0.25 -38.05
N ASP A 434 19.70 -1.38 -37.68
CA ASP A 434 21.13 -1.63 -37.80
C ASP A 434 21.39 -2.77 -38.78
N LEU A 435 22.29 -2.55 -39.73
CA LEU A 435 22.70 -3.56 -40.69
C LEU A 435 23.96 -4.28 -40.20
N ALA A 436 23.95 -5.60 -40.27
CA ALA A 436 25.13 -6.40 -39.98
C ALA A 436 26.18 -6.22 -41.10
N PRO A 437 27.49 -6.32 -40.79
CA PRO A 437 28.54 -6.27 -41.80
C PRO A 437 28.33 -7.32 -42.89
N LYS A 438 28.54 -6.93 -44.15
CA LYS A 438 28.38 -7.83 -45.30
C LYS A 438 29.33 -9.02 -45.16
N THR A 439 28.77 -10.23 -45.07
CA THR A 439 29.56 -11.46 -45.04
C THR A 439 30.04 -11.79 -46.45
N PRO A 440 31.34 -12.06 -46.67
CA PRO A 440 31.86 -12.40 -48.00
C PRO A 440 31.18 -13.67 -48.56
N GLY A 441 30.71 -13.60 -49.80
CA GLY A 441 30.11 -14.75 -50.50
C GLY A 441 28.64 -15.01 -50.22
N THR A 442 27.94 -14.12 -49.51
CA THR A 442 26.48 -14.23 -49.30
C THR A 442 25.72 -13.03 -49.85
N ASP A 443 24.64 -13.29 -50.58
CA ASP A 443 23.72 -12.26 -51.11
C ASP A 443 22.58 -11.92 -50.13
N LYS A 444 22.74 -12.30 -48.86
CA LYS A 444 21.76 -12.03 -47.80
C LYS A 444 22.15 -10.78 -47.03
N VAL A 445 21.20 -9.87 -46.87
CA VAL A 445 21.29 -8.75 -45.93
C VAL A 445 20.73 -9.22 -44.59
N LYS A 446 21.49 -8.97 -43.52
CA LYS A 446 21.06 -9.25 -42.15
C LYS A 446 21.09 -7.96 -41.35
N GLY A 447 20.21 -7.85 -40.37
CA GLY A 447 20.19 -6.70 -39.49
C GLY A 447 19.22 -6.87 -38.35
N THR A 448 19.10 -5.81 -37.57
CA THR A 448 18.24 -5.73 -36.40
C THR A 448 17.35 -4.50 -36.48
N ILE A 449 16.08 -4.65 -36.10
CA ILE A 449 15.14 -3.55 -35.92
C ILE A 449 14.94 -3.38 -34.42
N THR A 450 15.27 -2.20 -33.91
CA THR A 450 15.01 -1.81 -32.52
C THR A 450 13.65 -1.12 -32.46
N LEU A 451 12.82 -1.59 -31.53
CA LEU A 451 11.45 -1.16 -31.33
C LEU A 451 11.28 -0.56 -29.93
N ALA A 452 10.46 0.47 -29.77
CA ALA A 452 10.08 1.01 -28.46
C ALA A 452 8.57 0.89 -28.23
N GLN A 453 8.21 0.25 -27.11
CA GLN A 453 6.88 0.35 -26.53
C GLN A 453 6.87 1.52 -25.56
N GLN A 454 6.05 2.54 -25.81
CA GLN A 454 5.94 3.70 -24.95
C GLN A 454 5.00 3.40 -23.77
N TYR A 455 5.41 3.78 -22.57
CA TYR A 455 4.63 3.68 -21.35
C TYR A 455 4.09 5.05 -20.97
N TYR A 456 2.80 5.10 -20.62
CA TYR A 456 2.13 6.31 -20.19
C TYR A 456 1.52 6.13 -18.81
N PHE A 457 1.50 7.21 -18.03
CA PHE A 457 0.62 7.34 -16.89
C PHE A 457 -0.53 8.27 -17.27
N ASN A 458 -1.76 7.77 -17.17
CA ASN A 458 -2.97 8.46 -17.60
C ASN A 458 -3.79 8.88 -16.38
N ILE A 459 -4.41 10.06 -16.49
CA ILE A 459 -5.30 10.61 -15.46
C ILE A 459 -6.72 10.61 -15.99
N TYR A 460 -7.65 10.17 -15.14
CA TYR A 460 -9.09 10.18 -15.38
C TYR A 460 -9.80 10.85 -14.21
N ARG A 461 -10.99 11.40 -14.46
CA ARG A 461 -11.86 12.03 -13.47
C ARG A 461 -13.27 11.44 -13.51
N ALA A 462 -13.82 11.10 -12.36
CA ALA A 462 -15.21 10.70 -12.19
C ALA A 462 -15.91 11.65 -11.20
N SER A 463 -17.16 12.04 -11.46
CA SER A 463 -17.90 12.94 -10.57
C SER A 463 -18.68 12.16 -9.50
N PRO A 464 -19.09 12.80 -8.40
CA PRO A 464 -19.98 12.18 -7.41
C PRO A 464 -21.30 11.67 -8.00
N GLU A 465 -21.76 12.25 -9.12
CA GLU A 465 -22.98 11.85 -9.81
C GLU A 465 -22.75 10.79 -10.88
N SER A 466 -21.60 10.82 -11.58
CA SER A 466 -21.24 9.88 -12.66
C SER A 466 -20.01 9.06 -12.32
N ILE A 467 -20.19 7.75 -12.16
CA ILE A 467 -19.11 6.82 -11.83
C ILE A 467 -18.19 6.52 -13.03
N GLU A 468 -18.63 6.81 -14.27
CA GLU A 468 -17.82 6.61 -15.48
C GLU A 468 -16.66 7.63 -15.56
N PRO A 469 -15.40 7.19 -15.53
CA PRO A 469 -14.26 8.11 -15.56
C PRO A 469 -14.02 8.70 -16.96
N VAL A 470 -13.79 10.00 -17.02
CA VAL A 470 -13.42 10.75 -18.22
C VAL A 470 -11.91 10.99 -18.24
N TRP A 471 -11.26 10.72 -19.36
CA TRP A 471 -9.82 10.95 -19.53
C TRP A 471 -9.48 12.45 -19.52
N LEU A 472 -8.45 12.83 -18.76
CA LEU A 472 -7.96 14.21 -18.66
C LEU A 472 -6.66 14.43 -19.41
N GLY A 473 -5.68 13.55 -19.23
CA GLY A 473 -4.33 13.74 -19.74
C GLY A 473 -3.42 12.56 -19.48
N ARG A 474 -2.18 12.65 -19.97
CA ARG A 474 -1.15 11.63 -19.79
C ARG A 474 0.25 12.21 -19.78
N LEU A 475 1.18 11.50 -19.16
CA LEU A 475 2.62 11.73 -19.25
C LEU A 475 3.29 10.48 -19.83
N ASN A 476 4.25 10.66 -20.75
CA ASN A 476 5.16 9.58 -21.13
C ASN A 476 6.19 9.39 -20.00
N ILE A 477 6.18 8.21 -19.38
CA ILE A 477 7.00 7.87 -18.22
C ILE A 477 8.20 7.00 -18.57
N GLY A 478 8.31 6.55 -19.82
CA GLY A 478 9.42 5.73 -20.28
C GLY A 478 9.02 4.78 -21.39
N ARG A 479 9.93 3.87 -21.73
CA ARG A 479 9.74 2.90 -22.79
C ARG A 479 10.42 1.57 -22.50
N HIS A 480 9.90 0.49 -23.06
CA HIS A 480 10.61 -0.78 -23.15
C HIS A 480 11.12 -0.99 -24.57
N PHE A 481 12.35 -1.44 -24.68
CA PHE A 481 12.96 -1.72 -25.97
C PHE A 481 12.84 -3.20 -26.30
N TYR A 482 12.48 -3.47 -27.55
CA TYR A 482 12.44 -4.80 -28.14
C TYR A 482 13.32 -4.81 -29.37
N GLN A 483 13.73 -6.01 -29.76
CA GLN A 483 14.54 -6.19 -30.96
C GLN A 483 13.99 -7.33 -31.80
N CYS A 484 13.94 -7.10 -33.11
CA CYS A 484 13.71 -8.12 -34.13
C CYS A 484 14.98 -8.28 -34.97
N GLU A 485 15.34 -9.51 -35.29
CA GLU A 485 16.35 -9.81 -36.30
C GLU A 485 15.66 -10.03 -37.64
N PHE A 486 16.26 -9.53 -38.72
CA PHE A 486 15.77 -9.80 -40.07
C PHE A 486 16.86 -10.34 -40.98
N VAL A 487 16.42 -11.13 -41.97
CA VAL A 487 17.25 -11.65 -43.04
C VAL A 487 16.48 -11.51 -44.35
N VAL A 488 17.05 -10.79 -45.31
CA VAL A 488 16.48 -10.60 -46.65
C VAL A 488 17.45 -11.17 -47.68
N ALA A 489 16.97 -12.11 -48.49
CA ALA A 489 17.68 -12.69 -49.63
C ALA A 489 17.49 -11.80 -50.88
N ASN A 490 18.55 -11.66 -51.68
CA ASN A 490 18.71 -10.73 -52.80
C ASN A 490 18.88 -9.26 -52.39
N GLN A 491 19.83 -8.58 -53.05
CA GLN A 491 19.96 -7.13 -53.05
C GLN A 491 18.93 -6.53 -54.03
N PRO A 492 17.88 -5.81 -53.59
CA PRO A 492 17.45 -4.67 -54.39
C PRO A 492 18.61 -3.65 -54.34
N GLU A 493 18.97 -3.06 -55.48
CA GLU A 493 20.13 -2.15 -55.63
C GLU A 493 20.11 -0.94 -54.67
N SER A 494 19.00 -0.71 -53.99
CA SER A 494 18.92 0.02 -52.73
C SER A 494 17.78 -0.58 -51.91
N LEU A 495 18.09 -1.10 -50.72
CA LEU A 495 17.07 -1.18 -49.66
C LEU A 495 16.67 0.27 -49.42
N ASN A 496 15.49 0.69 -49.91
CA ASN A 496 14.96 1.99 -49.56
C ASN A 496 14.91 2.05 -48.03
N ASN A 497 15.24 3.21 -47.45
CA ASN A 497 15.13 3.44 -46.00
C ASN A 497 13.67 3.38 -45.49
N ASP A 498 12.74 2.80 -46.25
CA ASP A 498 11.36 2.58 -45.85
C ASP A 498 11.25 1.30 -45.02
N VAL A 499 11.00 1.50 -43.73
CA VAL A 499 10.78 0.47 -42.72
C VAL A 499 9.60 -0.45 -43.11
N ARG A 500 8.57 0.08 -43.77
CA ARG A 500 7.40 -0.69 -44.20
C ARG A 500 7.76 -1.69 -45.27
N GLU A 501 8.58 -1.27 -46.22
CA GLU A 501 9.09 -2.15 -47.28
C GLU A 501 9.99 -3.23 -46.69
N LEU A 502 10.86 -2.88 -45.74
CA LEU A 502 11.73 -3.84 -45.04
C LEU A 502 10.95 -4.93 -44.30
N ILE A 503 9.94 -4.55 -43.49
CA ILE A 503 9.13 -5.51 -42.74
C ILE A 503 8.36 -6.43 -43.71
N SER A 504 7.78 -5.85 -44.77
CA SER A 504 7.08 -6.62 -45.80
C SER A 504 8.01 -7.61 -46.52
N LEU A 505 9.20 -7.17 -46.92
CA LEU A 505 10.22 -8.01 -47.55
C LEU A 505 10.68 -9.13 -46.61
N ALA A 506 10.93 -8.84 -45.34
CA ALA A 506 11.41 -9.81 -44.36
C ALA A 506 10.43 -10.97 -44.12
N ARG A 507 9.13 -10.79 -44.42
CA ARG A 507 8.10 -11.85 -44.34
C ARG A 507 7.91 -12.66 -45.63
N GLN A 508 8.58 -12.33 -46.73
CA GLN A 508 8.47 -13.08 -47.98
C GLN A 508 9.17 -14.45 -47.91
N THR A 509 8.72 -15.39 -48.74
CA THR A 509 9.30 -16.74 -48.82
C THR A 509 10.80 -16.69 -49.13
N GLY A 510 11.63 -17.25 -48.24
CA GLY A 510 13.09 -17.23 -48.34
C GLY A 510 13.78 -16.18 -47.46
N ASN A 511 12.99 -15.28 -46.86
CA ASN A 511 13.41 -14.27 -45.88
C ASN A 511 12.94 -14.67 -44.48
N SER A 512 13.35 -13.90 -43.46
CA SER A 512 12.86 -14.09 -42.10
C SER A 512 12.82 -12.79 -41.31
N LEU A 513 11.79 -12.64 -40.48
CA LEU A 513 11.70 -11.66 -39.41
C LEU A 513 11.46 -12.42 -38.10
N SER A 514 12.32 -12.22 -37.10
CA SER A 514 12.14 -12.84 -35.79
C SER A 514 10.99 -12.17 -35.03
N ALA A 515 10.43 -12.90 -34.06
CA ALA A 515 9.52 -12.28 -33.10
C ALA A 515 10.25 -11.20 -32.27
N PRO A 516 9.55 -10.13 -31.83
CA PRO A 516 10.12 -9.13 -30.94
C PRO A 516 10.58 -9.75 -29.63
N LYS A 517 11.84 -9.52 -29.27
CA LYS A 517 12.40 -9.95 -28.00
C LYS A 517 12.69 -8.74 -27.13
N ARG A 518 12.14 -8.71 -25.92
CA ARG A 518 12.43 -7.65 -24.95
C ARG A 518 13.92 -7.65 -24.60
N LEU A 519 14.54 -6.48 -24.70
CA LEU A 519 15.93 -6.29 -24.30
C LEU A 519 16.03 -6.22 -22.77
N SER A 520 17.20 -6.50 -22.23
CA SER A 520 17.49 -6.31 -20.80
C SER A 520 17.96 -4.87 -20.52
N GLU A 521 17.88 -4.43 -19.27
CA GLU A 521 18.42 -3.13 -18.87
C GLU A 521 19.95 -3.06 -19.06
N LEU A 522 20.65 -4.19 -18.91
CA LEU A 522 22.09 -4.30 -19.18
C LEU A 522 22.43 -4.05 -20.65
N SER A 523 21.59 -4.54 -21.56
CA SER A 523 21.78 -4.35 -23.01
C SER A 523 21.34 -2.97 -23.49
N GLN A 524 20.30 -2.39 -22.88
CA GLN A 524 19.76 -1.09 -23.25
C GLN A 524 19.35 -0.33 -21.97
N PRO A 525 20.22 0.56 -21.44
CA PRO A 525 19.92 1.35 -20.25
C PRO A 525 18.72 2.28 -20.44
N GLY A 526 18.03 2.60 -19.35
CA GLY A 526 16.89 3.54 -19.38
C GLY A 526 15.55 2.90 -19.80
N GLN A 527 15.42 1.58 -19.67
CA GLN A 527 14.12 0.93 -19.77
C GLN A 527 13.20 1.36 -18.63
N PHE A 528 11.91 1.52 -18.94
CA PHE A 528 10.91 1.82 -17.94
C PHE A 528 10.89 0.77 -16.81
N VAL A 529 10.96 1.23 -15.57
CA VAL A 529 10.76 0.40 -14.38
C VAL A 529 9.43 0.81 -13.78
N ALA A 530 8.54 -0.15 -13.56
CA ALA A 530 7.26 0.12 -12.91
C ALA A 530 7.53 0.52 -11.44
N PRO A 531 6.96 1.64 -10.96
CA PRO A 531 7.07 2.00 -9.55
C PRO A 531 6.33 0.97 -8.69
N GLU A 532 6.80 0.78 -7.46
CA GLU A 532 6.20 -0.13 -6.48
C GLU A 532 4.88 0.43 -5.95
N GLN A 533 4.79 1.75 -5.81
CA GLN A 533 3.60 2.46 -5.36
C GLN A 533 3.47 3.78 -6.10
N VAL A 534 2.22 4.22 -6.29
CA VAL A 534 1.92 5.50 -6.93
C VAL A 534 0.98 6.28 -6.02
N PHE A 535 1.27 7.57 -5.85
CA PHE A 535 0.41 8.49 -5.13
C PHE A 535 0.06 9.67 -6.02
N MET A 536 -1.12 10.25 -5.83
CA MET A 536 -1.56 11.45 -6.55
C MET A 536 -2.01 12.52 -5.58
N ALA A 537 -1.68 13.76 -5.93
CA ALA A 537 -2.10 14.95 -5.22
C ALA A 537 -2.58 15.99 -6.24
N VAL A 538 -3.58 16.78 -5.85
CA VAL A 538 -4.14 17.83 -6.69
C VAL A 538 -3.83 19.17 -5.99
N SER A 539 -3.36 20.18 -6.74
CA SER A 539 -3.18 21.53 -6.18
C SER A 539 -4.53 22.14 -5.82
N LYS A 540 -4.55 23.28 -5.12
CA LYS A 540 -5.74 24.14 -5.12
C LYS A 540 -5.94 24.85 -6.45
#